data_AF-A0A923LIM8-F1
#
_entry.id   AF-A0A923LIM8-F1
#
_cell.length_a   1.000
_cell.length_b   1.000
_cell.length_c   1.000
_cell.angle_alpha   90.00
_cell.angle_beta   90.00
_cell.angle_gamma   90.00
#
_symmetry.space_group_name_H-M   'P 1'
#
loop_
_entity.id
_entity.type
_entity.pdbx_description
1 polymer ?
#
loop_
_entity_poly.entity_id
_entity_poly.type
_entity_poly.pdbx_seq_one_letter_code
_entity_poly.pdbx_strand_id
1 'polypeptide(L)'
;MTGEEYKDGIEQLLQLVQREYRQINEIRELTEELTEAFGRDDQVSVQMLLKMRGNSMSEADKVKKQKNMILSALGGNERIQKLINGEHISGMTETEKRICMIAAGKKETLAKAVELDRYINRRITGGKSFYDK
;
A
#
# COMPACT_ATOMS: atom_id res chain seq x y z
N MET A 1 -5.05 22.75 -17.08
CA MET A 1 -4.55 21.43 -17.49
C MET A 1 -5.13 21.10 -18.85
N THR A 2 -4.28 20.85 -19.85
CA THR A 2 -4.67 20.39 -21.18
C THR A 2 -5.09 18.91 -21.14
N GLY A 3 -5.73 18.42 -22.20
CA GLY A 3 -6.08 17.00 -22.30
C GLY A 3 -4.86 16.06 -22.32
N GLU A 4 -3.74 16.54 -22.87
CA GLU A 4 -2.46 15.83 -22.90
C GLU A 4 -1.80 15.78 -21.51
N GLU A 5 -1.76 16.92 -20.80
CA GLU A 5 -1.25 16.98 -19.42
C GLU A 5 -2.04 16.08 -18.46
N TYR A 6 -3.36 15.99 -18.63
CA TYR A 6 -4.20 15.08 -17.85
C TYR A 6 -3.85 13.61 -18.15
N LYS A 7 -3.70 13.25 -19.42
CA LYS A 7 -3.38 11.89 -19.83
C LYS A 7 -2.03 11.45 -19.24
N ASP A 8 -1.00 12.28 -19.38
CA ASP A 8 0.33 12.01 -18.85
C ASP A 8 0.32 11.89 -17.32
N GLY A 9 -0.43 12.76 -16.63
CA GLY A 9 -0.59 12.69 -15.19
C GLY A 9 -1.29 11.41 -14.73
N ILE A 10 -2.29 10.93 -15.48
CA ILE A 10 -2.99 9.67 -15.19
C ILE A 10 -2.10 8.45 -15.45
N GLU A 11 -1.25 8.47 -16.49
CA GLU A 11 -0.28 7.40 -16.73
C GLU A 11 0.78 7.33 -15.62
N GLN A 12 1.30 8.48 -15.18
CA GLN A 12 2.21 8.56 -14.03
C GLN A 12 1.54 8.09 -12.74
N LEU A 13 0.26 8.44 -12.53
CA LEU A 13 -0.52 7.97 -11.39
C LEU A 13 -0.66 6.44 -11.40
N LEU A 14 -0.92 5.81 -12.55
CA LEU A 14 -0.99 4.36 -12.67
C LEU A 14 0.34 3.71 -12.22
N GLN A 15 1.48 4.21 -12.70
CA GLN A 15 2.79 3.67 -12.32
C GLN A 15 3.02 3.77 -10.80
N LEU A 16 2.63 4.90 -10.18
CA LEU A 16 2.78 5.10 -8.74
C LEU A 16 1.84 4.23 -7.92
N VAL A 17 0.59 4.04 -8.35
CA VAL A 17 -0.36 3.13 -7.70
C VAL A 17 0.09 1.67 -7.80
N GLN A 18 0.65 1.25 -8.94
CA GLN A 18 1.28 -0.07 -9.09
C GLN A 18 2.48 -0.25 -8.16
N ARG A 19 3.37 0.76 -8.09
CA ARG A 19 4.54 0.72 -7.20
C ARG A 19 4.12 0.67 -5.73
N GLU A 20 3.15 1.48 -5.33
CA GLU A 20 2.61 1.49 -3.97
C GLU A 20 2.01 0.12 -3.63
N TYR A 21 1.20 -0.45 -4.52
CA TYR A 21 0.61 -1.78 -4.32
C TYR A 21 1.67 -2.86 -4.13
N ARG A 22 2.73 -2.86 -4.93
CA ARG A 22 3.86 -3.81 -4.75
C ARG A 22 4.51 -3.68 -3.38
N GLN A 23 4.76 -2.46 -2.89
CA GLN A 23 5.35 -2.27 -1.57
C GLN A 23 4.41 -2.72 -0.44
N ILE A 24 3.10 -2.47 -0.57
CA ILE A 24 2.12 -2.96 0.41
C ILE A 24 2.04 -4.48 0.41
N ASN A 25 2.11 -5.13 -0.76
CA ASN A 25 2.14 -6.59 -0.83
C ASN A 25 3.42 -7.17 -0.21
N GLU A 26 4.57 -6.58 -0.47
CA GLU A 26 5.85 -6.96 0.15
C GLU A 26 5.78 -6.84 1.69
N ILE A 27 5.21 -5.74 2.20
CA ILE A 27 5.00 -5.55 3.64
C ILE A 27 4.12 -6.67 4.21
N ARG A 28 3.05 -7.06 3.51
CA ARG A 28 2.18 -8.16 3.93
C ARG A 28 2.96 -9.47 4.01
N GLU A 29 3.66 -9.85 2.93
CA GLU A 29 4.42 -11.10 2.83
C GLU A 29 5.51 -11.19 3.90
N LEU A 30 6.29 -10.11 4.09
CA LEU A 30 7.29 -10.05 5.15
C LEU A 30 6.67 -10.12 6.56
N THR A 31 5.43 -9.65 6.74
CA THR A 31 4.71 -9.76 8.02
C THR A 31 4.23 -11.21 8.25
N GLU A 32 3.82 -11.93 7.20
CA GLU A 32 3.51 -13.36 7.26
C GLU A 32 4.77 -14.17 7.62
N GLU A 33 5.88 -13.94 6.91
CA GLU A 33 7.16 -14.60 7.18
C GLU A 33 7.68 -14.32 8.60
N LEU A 34 7.50 -13.09 9.10
CA LEU A 34 7.82 -12.74 10.50
C LEU A 34 7.04 -13.61 11.48
N THR A 35 5.74 -13.83 11.21
CA THR A 35 4.89 -14.69 12.06
C THR A 35 5.46 -16.09 12.17
N GLU A 36 5.89 -16.67 11.04
CA GLU A 36 6.48 -18.00 11.00
C GLU A 36 7.84 -18.05 11.69
N ALA A 37 8.71 -17.07 11.45
CA ALA A 37 10.04 -16.99 12.06
C ALA A 37 9.94 -16.90 13.60
N PHE A 38 9.00 -16.11 14.12
CA PHE A 38 8.70 -16.10 15.56
C PHE A 38 8.22 -17.47 16.06
N GLY A 39 7.38 -18.17 15.29
CA GLY A 39 6.90 -19.51 15.66
C GLY A 39 8.00 -20.59 15.69
N ARG A 40 9.13 -20.36 15.02
CA ARG A 40 10.29 -21.25 14.99
C ARG A 40 11.44 -20.82 15.92
N ASP A 41 11.25 -19.76 16.71
CA ASP A 41 12.31 -19.12 17.51
C ASP A 41 13.56 -18.72 16.68
N ASP A 42 13.40 -18.44 15.39
CA ASP A 42 14.49 -18.07 14.49
C ASP A 42 14.81 -16.57 14.59
N GLN A 43 15.62 -16.23 15.60
CA GLN A 43 15.99 -14.84 15.89
C GLN A 43 16.78 -14.18 14.76
N VAL A 44 17.55 -14.94 13.96
CA VAL A 44 18.32 -14.40 12.85
C VAL A 44 17.39 -13.96 11.73
N SER A 45 16.45 -14.82 11.34
CA SER A 45 15.44 -14.47 10.34
C SER A 45 14.53 -13.35 10.81
N VAL A 46 14.13 -13.32 12.08
CA VAL A 46 13.32 -12.21 12.64
C VAL A 46 13.99 -10.85 12.42
N GLN A 47 15.29 -10.72 12.75
CA GLN A 47 16.01 -9.46 12.58
C GLN A 47 16.15 -9.06 11.11
N MET A 48 16.43 -10.03 10.23
CA MET A 48 16.51 -9.79 8.79
C MET A 48 15.18 -9.32 8.22
N LEU A 49 14.09 -10.02 8.52
CA LEU A 49 12.75 -9.72 8.03
C LEU A 49 12.23 -8.37 8.55
N LEU A 50 12.51 -8.01 9.81
CA LEU A 50 12.19 -6.69 10.35
C LEU A 50 12.87 -5.56 9.56
N LYS A 51 14.15 -5.74 9.21
CA LYS A 51 14.90 -4.77 8.40
C LYS A 51 14.34 -4.65 6.99
N MET A 52 14.04 -5.79 6.34
CA MET A 52 13.45 -5.81 5.00
C MET A 52 12.08 -5.11 5.01
N ARG A 53 11.23 -5.42 5.99
CA ARG A 53 9.91 -4.79 6.14
C ARG A 53 10.03 -3.29 6.36
N GLY A 54 10.98 -2.85 7.19
CA GLY A 54 11.28 -1.43 7.39
C GLY A 54 11.71 -0.71 6.10
N ASN A 55 12.50 -1.37 5.25
CA ASN A 55 12.86 -0.82 3.94
C ASN A 55 11.64 -0.67 3.03
N SER A 56 10.80 -1.71 2.94
CA SER A 56 9.56 -1.66 2.13
C SER A 56 8.60 -0.57 2.59
N MET A 57 8.50 -0.33 3.91
CA MET A 57 7.74 0.79 4.47
C MET A 57 8.31 2.16 4.06
N SER A 58 9.63 2.33 4.12
CA SER A 58 10.30 3.55 3.68
C SER A 58 10.07 3.82 2.19
N GLU A 59 10.12 2.79 1.35
CA GLU A 59 9.81 2.90 -0.07
C GLU A 59 8.32 3.21 -0.32
N ALA A 60 7.40 2.61 0.43
CA ALA A 60 5.98 2.93 0.36
C ALA A 60 5.73 4.42 0.68
N ASP A 61 6.40 4.97 1.69
CA ASP A 61 6.30 6.39 2.05
C ASP A 61 6.85 7.32 0.96
N LYS A 62 7.97 6.95 0.32
CA LYS A 62 8.51 7.70 -0.82
C LYS A 62 7.53 7.71 -2.00
N VAL A 63 6.98 6.55 -2.34
CA VAL A 63 5.99 6.44 -3.43
C VAL A 63 4.73 7.23 -3.09
N LYS A 64 4.26 7.20 -1.84
CA LYS A 64 3.10 7.99 -1.38
C LYS A 64 3.34 9.49 -1.56
N LYS A 65 4.53 10.00 -1.22
CA LYS A 65 4.90 11.41 -1.44
C LYS A 65 4.89 11.77 -2.94
N GLN A 66 5.51 10.95 -3.78
CA GLN A 66 5.50 11.14 -5.24
C GLN A 66 4.06 11.16 -5.80
N LYS A 67 3.22 10.22 -5.36
CA LYS A 67 1.81 10.15 -5.74
C LYS A 67 1.05 11.42 -5.35
N ASN A 68 1.27 11.92 -4.13
CA ASN A 68 0.63 13.17 -3.68
C ASN A 68 1.03 14.37 -4.54
N MET A 69 2.28 14.43 -5.05
CA MET A 69 2.69 15.50 -5.97
C MET A 69 1.91 15.43 -7.30
N ILE A 70 1.75 14.23 -7.86
CA ILE A 70 0.95 14.02 -9.09
C ILE A 70 -0.52 14.37 -8.84
N LEU A 71 -1.10 13.95 -7.71
CA LEU A 71 -2.49 14.27 -7.36
C LEU A 71 -2.72 15.77 -7.22
N SER A 72 -1.77 16.50 -6.62
CA SER A 72 -1.81 17.95 -6.54
C SER A 72 -1.73 18.61 -7.93
N ALA A 73 -0.85 18.11 -8.81
CA ALA A 73 -0.73 18.62 -10.19
C ALA A 73 -2.01 18.38 -11.01
N LEU A 74 -2.68 17.25 -10.78
CA LEU A 74 -3.97 16.93 -11.39
C LEU A 74 -5.15 17.74 -10.80
N GLY A 75 -4.93 18.57 -9.78
CA GLY A 75 -5.90 19.56 -9.31
C GLY A 75 -7.02 19.02 -8.43
N GLY A 76 -6.86 17.85 -7.79
CA GLY A 76 -7.78 17.39 -6.73
C GLY A 76 -9.23 17.15 -7.18
N ASN A 77 -9.46 16.75 -8.43
CA ASN A 77 -10.80 16.44 -8.93
C ASN A 77 -11.39 15.21 -8.22
N GLU A 78 -12.67 15.29 -7.82
CA GLU A 78 -13.46 14.20 -7.23
C GLU A 78 -13.32 12.88 -8.01
N ARG A 79 -13.25 12.95 -9.35
CA ARG A 79 -13.02 11.78 -10.20
C ARG A 79 -11.74 11.04 -9.81
N ILE A 80 -10.62 11.76 -9.66
CA ILE A 80 -9.34 11.15 -9.32
C ILE A 80 -9.37 10.58 -7.91
N GLN A 81 -10.05 11.26 -6.97
CA GLN A 81 -10.22 10.77 -5.61
C GLN A 81 -10.95 9.42 -5.59
N LYS A 82 -12.03 9.30 -6.37
CA LYS A 82 -12.77 8.05 -6.56
C LYS A 82 -11.88 6.94 -7.15
N LEU A 83 -11.06 7.26 -8.16
CA LEU A 83 -10.11 6.30 -8.75
C LEU A 83 -9.11 5.74 -7.73
N ILE A 84 -8.47 6.61 -6.93
CA ILE A 84 -7.46 6.18 -5.95
C ILE A 84 -8.07 5.50 -4.71
N ASN A 85 -9.38 5.63 -4.52
CA ASN A 85 -10.17 4.89 -3.53
C ASN A 85 -10.67 3.54 -4.06
N GLY A 86 -10.51 3.25 -5.35
CA GLY A 86 -11.02 2.04 -5.99
C GLY A 86 -12.52 2.06 -6.27
N GLU A 87 -13.11 3.25 -6.40
CA GLU A 87 -14.52 3.43 -6.69
C GLU A 87 -14.77 3.45 -8.21
N HIS A 88 -15.75 2.66 -8.66
CA HIS A 88 -16.12 2.61 -10.08
C HIS A 88 -16.81 3.91 -10.53
N ILE A 89 -16.43 4.44 -11.70
CA ILE A 89 -16.97 5.68 -12.27
C ILE A 89 -17.41 5.41 -13.71
N SER A 90 -18.50 6.02 -14.15
CA SER A 90 -18.93 5.94 -15.56
C SER A 90 -17.91 6.57 -16.51
N GLY A 91 -17.72 5.96 -17.68
CA GLY A 91 -16.85 6.48 -18.73
C GLY A 91 -15.36 6.45 -18.38
N MET A 92 -14.91 5.46 -17.61
CA MET A 92 -13.49 5.26 -17.33
C MET A 92 -12.73 4.85 -18.60
N THR A 93 -11.57 5.46 -18.80
CA THR A 93 -10.55 4.96 -19.72
C THR A 93 -9.94 3.65 -19.20
N GLU A 94 -9.26 2.90 -20.05
CA GLU A 94 -8.57 1.66 -19.62
C GLU A 94 -7.52 1.90 -18.53
N THR A 95 -6.81 3.03 -18.57
CA THR A 95 -5.84 3.41 -17.54
C THR A 95 -6.53 3.69 -16.20
N GLU A 96 -7.67 4.40 -16.22
CA GLU A 96 -8.45 4.68 -15.01
C GLU A 96 -9.06 3.41 -14.40
N LYS A 97 -9.55 2.47 -15.23
CA LYS A 97 -10.01 1.15 -14.76
C LYS A 97 -8.90 0.40 -14.04
N ARG A 98 -7.68 0.39 -14.59
CA ARG A 98 -6.52 -0.25 -13.96
C ARG A 98 -6.17 0.39 -12.62
N ILE A 99 -6.16 1.73 -12.54
CA ILE A 99 -5.94 2.45 -11.28
C ILE A 99 -6.97 2.02 -10.24
N CYS A 100 -8.25 2.04 -10.61
CA CYS A 100 -9.36 1.66 -9.74
C CYS A 100 -9.20 0.23 -9.19
N MET A 101 -8.92 -0.73 -10.07
CA MET A 101 -8.73 -2.14 -9.68
C MET A 101 -7.55 -2.30 -8.71
N ILE A 102 -6.41 -1.68 -9.00
CA ILE A 102 -5.22 -1.78 -8.15
C ILE A 102 -5.45 -1.08 -6.81
N ALA A 103 -6.13 0.07 -6.81
CA ALA A 103 -6.47 0.79 -5.58
C ALA A 103 -7.38 -0.04 -4.65
N ALA A 104 -8.38 -0.73 -5.21
CA ALA A 104 -9.23 -1.64 -4.47
C ALA A 104 -8.44 -2.82 -3.89
N GLY A 105 -7.64 -3.50 -4.72
CA GLY A 105 -6.79 -4.61 -4.27
C GLY A 105 -5.80 -4.20 -3.19
N LYS A 106 -5.18 -3.01 -3.32
CA LYS A 106 -4.29 -2.44 -2.30
C LYS A 106 -4.99 -2.26 -0.96
N LYS A 107 -6.23 -1.78 -0.95
CA LYS A 107 -7.00 -1.59 0.29
C LYS A 107 -7.23 -2.93 1.00
N GLU A 108 -7.54 -3.98 0.26
CA GLU A 108 -7.70 -5.34 0.79
C GLU A 108 -6.37 -5.88 1.33
N THR A 109 -5.27 -5.78 0.57
CA THR A 109 -3.95 -6.23 0.99
C THR A 109 -3.47 -5.50 2.24
N LEU A 110 -3.72 -4.19 2.33
CA LEU A 110 -3.39 -3.40 3.51
C LEU A 110 -4.18 -3.86 4.74
N ALA A 111 -5.47 -4.16 4.59
CA ALA A 111 -6.29 -4.67 5.68
C ALA A 111 -5.73 -6.00 6.21
N LYS A 112 -5.38 -6.94 5.31
CA LYS A 112 -4.73 -8.21 5.67
C LYS A 112 -3.39 -8.00 6.40
N ALA A 113 -2.55 -7.09 5.90
CA ALA A 113 -1.27 -6.77 6.55
C ALA A 113 -1.46 -6.23 7.98
N VAL A 114 -2.49 -5.40 8.20
CA VAL A 114 -2.81 -4.86 9.54
C VAL A 114 -3.37 -5.96 10.46
N GLU A 115 -4.20 -6.87 9.94
CA GLU A 115 -4.72 -8.01 10.71
C GLU A 115 -3.59 -8.93 11.20
N LEU A 116 -2.62 -9.23 10.31
CA LEU A 116 -1.43 -10.00 10.65
C LEU A 116 -0.56 -9.29 11.69
N ASP A 117 -0.30 -8.00 11.50
CA ASP A 117 0.49 -7.21 12.45
C ASP A 117 -0.17 -7.21 13.84
N ARG A 118 -1.50 -7.04 13.90
CA ARG A 118 -2.27 -7.12 15.15
C ARG A 118 -2.15 -8.49 15.81
N TYR A 119 -2.25 -9.57 15.02
CA TYR A 119 -2.11 -10.93 15.52
C TYR A 119 -0.74 -11.17 16.15
N ILE A 120 0.34 -10.82 15.44
CA ILE A 120 1.72 -10.94 15.94
C ILE A 120 1.92 -10.07 17.19
N ASN A 121 1.47 -8.82 17.15
CA ASN A 121 1.65 -7.87 18.24
C ASN A 121 1.03 -8.39 19.53
N ARG A 122 -0.19 -8.94 19.48
CA ARG A 122 -0.85 -9.58 20.64
C ARG A 122 -0.12 -10.85 21.09
N ARG A 123 0.36 -11.68 20.17
CA ARG A 123 1.13 -12.89 20.52
C ARG A 123 2.43 -12.57 21.26
N ILE A 124 3.17 -11.56 20.81
CA ILE A 124 4.48 -11.19 21.39
C ILE A 124 4.31 -10.43 22.70
N THR A 125 3.36 -9.48 22.77
CA THR A 125 3.26 -8.54 23.90
C THR A 125 2.19 -8.92 24.93
N GLY A 126 1.38 -9.95 24.66
CA GLY A 126 0.24 -10.33 25.48
C GLY A 126 -0.76 -9.18 25.61
N GLY A 127 -1.17 -8.85 26.85
CA GLY A 127 -2.11 -7.77 27.15
C GLY A 127 -1.57 -6.34 27.00
N LYS A 128 -0.35 -6.16 26.48
CA LYS A 128 0.25 -4.84 26.20
C LYS A 128 0.29 -4.53 24.70
N SER A 129 -0.64 -5.09 23.93
CA SER A 129 -0.67 -4.87 22.49
C SER A 129 -0.82 -3.39 22.16
N PHE A 130 -0.09 -2.95 21.14
CA PHE A 130 -0.25 -1.62 20.55
C PHE A 130 -1.70 -1.34 20.12
N TYR A 131 -2.45 -2.39 19.74
CA TYR A 131 -3.81 -2.31 19.24
C TYR A 131 -4.90 -2.37 20.31
N ASP A 132 -4.56 -2.65 21.57
CA ASP A 132 -5.54 -2.78 22.67
C ASP A 132 -5.68 -1.46 23.47
N LYS A 133 -5.33 -0.33 22.84
CA LYS A 133 -5.48 1.04 23.38
C LYS A 133 -6.80 1.68 22.98
#